data_AF-A0A5J4R5H7-F1
#
_entry.id   AF-A0A5J4R5H7-F1
#
_cell.length_a   1.000
_cell.length_b   1.000
_cell.length_c   1.000
_cell.angle_alpha   90.00
_cell.angle_beta   90.00
_cell.angle_gamma   90.00
#
_symmetry.space_group_name_H-M   'P 1'
#
loop_
_entity.id
_entity.type
_entity.pdbx_description
1 polymer ?
#
loop_
_entity_poly.entity_id
_entity_poly.type
_entity_poly.pdbx_seq_one_letter_code
_entity_poly.pdbx_strand_id
1 'polypeptide(L)'
;MNENVKDQDVLLVTEKDGNKLSVVAGMNADGTPKTVKPQNTNEPEFLKIDKHGDVLENFMSNFLRQCKDPTHFYFFKVPSDKVESVTPVLEEMLKNPETPSNKEMLDMHRILPEEF
;
A
#
# COMPACT_ATOMS: atom_id res chain seq x y z
N MET A 1 18.95 -23.33 -6.05
CA MET A 1 17.64 -23.00 -6.65
C MET A 1 17.47 -21.51 -6.46
N ASN A 2 17.45 -20.80 -7.60
CA ASN A 2 16.93 -19.45 -7.81
C ASN A 2 15.69 -19.15 -6.93
N GLU A 3 15.35 -17.94 -6.48
CA GLU A 3 15.83 -16.57 -6.69
C GLU A 3 15.08 -15.73 -5.61
N ASN A 4 15.63 -14.56 -5.26
CA ASN A 4 15.16 -13.59 -4.24
C ASN A 4 13.77 -12.95 -4.50
N VAL A 5 12.80 -13.67 -5.06
CA VAL A 5 11.47 -13.13 -5.43
C VAL A 5 10.49 -13.11 -4.24
N LYS A 6 10.86 -13.69 -3.08
CA LYS A 6 9.99 -13.79 -1.89
C LYS A 6 10.18 -12.69 -0.82
N ASP A 7 11.07 -11.73 -1.04
CA ASP A 7 11.40 -10.70 -0.02
C ASP A 7 11.00 -9.27 -0.45
N GLN A 8 10.13 -9.12 -1.44
CA GLN A 8 9.67 -7.79 -1.85
C GLN A 8 8.29 -7.53 -1.28
N ASP A 9 8.17 -6.42 -0.57
CA ASP A 9 6.88 -5.88 -0.17
C ASP A 9 6.34 -4.97 -1.27
N VAL A 10 5.03 -4.77 -1.30
CA VAL A 10 4.38 -3.74 -2.11
C VAL A 10 3.50 -2.86 -1.24
N LEU A 11 3.16 -1.71 -1.80
CA LEU A 11 2.33 -0.72 -1.15
C LEU A 11 0.90 -0.78 -1.69
N LEU A 12 -0.06 -1.04 -0.81
CA LEU A 12 -1.49 -0.86 -1.08
C LEU A 12 -1.94 0.52 -0.61
N VAL A 13 -2.99 1.02 -1.23
CA VAL A 13 -3.62 2.28 -0.84
C VAL A 13 -5.15 2.20 -0.95
N THR A 14 -5.82 2.86 -0.01
CA THR A 14 -7.25 3.19 -0.06
C THR A 14 -7.43 4.64 0.37
N GLU A 15 -8.52 5.25 -0.08
CA GLU A 15 -9.01 6.48 0.52
C GLU A 15 -9.63 6.17 1.89
N LYS A 16 -9.62 7.15 2.80
CA LYS A 16 -10.07 7.04 4.18
C LYS A 16 -11.54 6.64 4.32
N ASP A 17 -12.37 7.08 3.39
CA ASP A 17 -13.79 6.73 3.30
C ASP A 17 -14.05 5.49 2.43
N GLY A 18 -12.98 4.96 1.81
CA GLY A 18 -13.02 3.81 0.94
C GLY A 18 -12.77 2.50 1.70
N ASN A 19 -13.36 1.42 1.19
CA ASN A 19 -13.09 0.05 1.64
C ASN A 19 -12.38 -0.78 0.56
N LYS A 20 -11.94 -0.13 -0.52
CA LYS A 20 -11.37 -0.79 -1.68
C LYS A 20 -9.88 -0.47 -1.79
N LEU A 21 -9.07 -1.52 -1.78
CA LEU A 21 -7.63 -1.41 -1.89
C LEU A 21 -7.19 -1.53 -3.34
N SER A 22 -6.18 -0.75 -3.68
CA SER A 22 -5.46 -0.85 -4.94
C SER A 22 -3.97 -0.86 -4.68
N VAL A 23 -3.17 -1.41 -5.59
CA VAL A 23 -1.72 -1.42 -5.46
C VAL A 23 -1.17 -0.13 -6.04
N VAL A 24 -0.24 0.50 -5.34
CA VAL A 24 0.48 1.67 -5.82
C VAL A 24 1.41 1.23 -6.95
N ALA A 25 1.35 1.92 -8.08
CA ALA A 25 2.21 1.75 -9.25
C ALA A 25 3.17 2.95 -9.45
N GLY A 26 3.13 3.93 -8.56
CA GLY A 26 3.88 5.17 -8.61
C GLY A 26 3.03 6.36 -8.19
N MET A 27 3.34 7.54 -8.71
CA MET A 27 2.69 8.80 -8.35
C MET A 27 2.22 9.56 -9.58
N ASN A 28 1.05 10.18 -9.48
CA ASN A 28 0.52 11.09 -10.49
C ASN A 28 1.17 12.47 -10.40
N ALA A 29 1.02 13.30 -11.43
CA ALA A 29 1.59 14.65 -11.47
C ALA A 29 1.03 15.60 -10.39
N ASP A 30 -0.13 15.29 -9.83
CA ASP A 30 -0.76 16.03 -8.73
C ASP A 30 -0.37 15.52 -7.34
N GLY A 31 0.59 14.59 -7.26
CA GLY A 31 1.06 13.98 -6.02
C GLY A 31 0.17 12.87 -5.48
N THR A 32 -0.97 12.56 -6.11
CA THR A 32 -1.81 11.43 -5.69
C THR A 32 -1.18 10.09 -6.09
N PRO A 33 -1.46 9.00 -5.35
CA PRO A 33 -0.96 7.67 -5.72
C PRO A 33 -1.54 7.23 -7.07
N LYS A 34 -0.65 6.81 -7.98
CA LYS A 34 -1.06 6.09 -9.19
C LYS A 34 -1.34 4.65 -8.79
N THR A 35 -2.50 4.10 -9.16
CA THR A 35 -2.93 2.78 -8.69
C THR A 35 -3.28 1.82 -9.83
N VAL A 36 -3.12 0.52 -9.55
CA VAL A 36 -3.54 -0.60 -10.41
C VAL A 36 -4.31 -1.64 -9.58
N LYS A 37 -5.01 -2.55 -10.24
CA LYS A 37 -5.77 -3.59 -9.53
C LYS A 37 -4.80 -4.54 -8.79
N PRO A 38 -5.17 -5.02 -7.59
CA PRO A 38 -4.40 -5.98 -6.80
C PRO A 38 -4.50 -7.40 -7.39
N GLN A 39 -3.95 -7.57 -8.58
CA GLN A 39 -3.93 -8.81 -9.35
C GLN A 39 -2.51 -9.10 -9.81
N ASN A 40 -2.08 -10.34 -9.72
CA ASN A 40 -0.75 -10.82 -10.11
C ASN A 40 -0.42 -10.52 -11.57
N THR A 41 -1.45 -10.39 -12.43
CA THR A 41 -1.26 -9.97 -13.84
C THR A 41 -0.71 -8.55 -13.97
N ASN A 42 -0.90 -7.71 -12.94
CA ASN A 42 -0.41 -6.32 -12.90
C ASN A 42 0.87 -6.21 -12.04
N GLU A 43 1.43 -7.32 -11.56
CA GLU A 43 2.64 -7.36 -10.73
C GLU A 43 3.82 -6.56 -11.32
N PRO A 44 4.06 -6.55 -12.65
CA PRO A 44 5.11 -5.72 -13.24
C PRO A 44 4.93 -4.22 -13.04
N GLU A 45 3.71 -3.75 -12.78
CA GLU A 45 3.39 -2.34 -12.53
C GLU A 45 3.49 -1.96 -11.04
N PHE A 46 3.59 -2.93 -10.14
CA PHE A 46 3.57 -2.65 -8.70
C PHE A 46 4.82 -1.90 -8.26
N LEU A 47 4.62 -0.95 -7.35
CA LEU A 47 5.70 -0.31 -6.61
C LEU A 47 6.31 -1.35 -5.64
N LYS A 48 7.40 -1.96 -6.06
CA LYS A 48 8.15 -2.95 -5.28
C LYS A 48 9.08 -2.24 -4.30
N ILE A 49 8.88 -2.51 -3.02
CA ILE A 49 9.72 -2.02 -1.94
C ILE A 49 10.89 -3.00 -1.83
N ASP A 50 12.09 -2.52 -2.16
CA ASP A 50 13.32 -3.30 -1.99
C ASP A 50 13.74 -3.37 -0.51
N LYS A 51 14.79 -4.14 -0.24
CA LYS A 51 15.29 -4.37 1.13
C LYS A 51 15.87 -3.12 1.80
N HIS A 52 16.21 -2.09 1.03
CA HIS A 52 16.75 -0.82 1.54
C HIS A 52 15.66 0.19 1.85
N GLY A 53 14.52 0.11 1.15
CA GLY A 53 13.36 0.97 1.39
C GLY A 53 13.44 2.34 0.70
N ASP A 54 14.50 2.61 -0.06
CA ASP A 54 14.73 3.89 -0.75
C ASP A 54 13.54 4.29 -1.64
N VAL A 55 12.92 3.32 -2.31
CA VAL A 55 11.75 3.56 -3.17
C VAL A 55 10.54 4.01 -2.35
N LEU A 56 10.34 3.43 -1.16
CA LEU A 56 9.24 3.77 -0.27
C LEU A 56 9.44 5.16 0.34
N GLU A 57 10.64 5.46 0.84
CA GLU A 57 10.98 6.77 1.39
C GLU A 57 10.78 7.87 0.34
N ASN A 58 11.36 7.69 -0.86
CA ASN A 58 11.18 8.64 -1.96
C ASN A 58 9.71 8.81 -2.35
N PHE A 59 8.92 7.74 -2.35
CA PHE A 59 7.49 7.84 -2.62
C PHE A 59 6.78 8.65 -1.52
N MET A 60 7.00 8.34 -0.24
CA MET A 60 6.32 8.99 0.88
C MET A 60 6.70 10.47 1.01
N SER A 61 7.99 10.81 0.91
CA SER A 61 8.42 12.22 0.96
C SER A 61 7.85 13.03 -0.20
N ASN A 62 7.78 12.46 -1.41
CA ASN A 62 7.14 13.12 -2.54
C ASN A 62 5.62 13.24 -2.36
N PHE A 63 4.97 12.22 -1.79
CA PHE A 63 3.54 12.18 -1.55
C PHE A 63 3.14 13.27 -0.56
N LEU A 64 3.84 13.36 0.58
CA LEU A 64 3.63 14.40 1.58
C LEU A 64 3.85 15.82 1.03
N ARG A 65 4.81 15.99 0.11
CA ARG A 65 5.12 17.29 -0.49
C ARG A 65 4.13 17.73 -1.57
N GLN A 66 3.64 16.78 -2.38
CA GLN A 66 2.90 17.09 -3.61
C GLN A 66 1.39 16.86 -3.47
N CYS A 67 0.96 15.89 -2.67
CA CYS A 67 -0.45 15.62 -2.45
C CYS A 67 -1.07 16.75 -1.64
N LYS A 68 -2.19 17.29 -2.11
CA LYS A 68 -2.89 18.40 -1.43
C LYS A 68 -3.53 17.99 -0.10
N ASP A 69 -3.98 16.75 -0.02
CA ASP A 69 -4.58 16.17 1.19
C ASP A 69 -4.02 14.76 1.42
N PRO A 70 -2.78 14.66 1.94
CA PRO A 70 -2.14 13.38 2.15
C PRO A 70 -2.84 12.57 3.25
N THR A 71 -3.61 13.22 4.13
CA THR A 71 -4.30 12.57 5.26
C THR A 71 -5.55 11.79 4.84
N HIS A 72 -6.01 11.98 3.60
CA HIS A 72 -7.14 11.26 3.01
C HIS A 72 -6.79 9.83 2.57
N PHE A 73 -5.51 9.44 2.61
CA PHE A 73 -5.06 8.13 2.16
C PHE A 73 -4.56 7.27 3.30
N TYR A 74 -4.89 5.98 3.26
CA TYR A 74 -4.29 4.96 4.09
C TYR A 74 -3.44 4.03 3.24
N PHE A 75 -2.23 3.78 3.71
CA PHE A 75 -1.28 2.90 3.06
C PHE A 75 -1.08 1.64 3.88
N PHE A 76 -0.95 0.51 3.20
CA PHE A 76 -0.68 -0.78 3.82
C PHE A 76 0.45 -1.48 3.10
N LYS A 77 1.35 -2.09 3.86
CA LYS A 77 2.46 -2.89 3.32
C LYS A 77 2.12 -4.37 3.40
N VAL A 78 2.28 -5.05 2.27
CA VAL A 78 2.04 -6.50 2.17
C VAL A 78 3.12 -7.16 1.30
N PRO A 79 3.43 -8.45 1.53
CA PRO A 79 4.31 -9.20 0.64
C PRO A 79 3.75 -9.25 -0.78
N SER A 80 4.60 -9.08 -1.79
CA SER A 80 4.20 -9.06 -3.21
C SER A 80 3.48 -10.34 -3.65
N ASP A 81 3.91 -11.50 -3.16
CA ASP A 81 3.32 -12.81 -3.45
C ASP A 81 1.98 -13.05 -2.73
N LYS A 82 1.59 -12.16 -1.82
CA LYS A 82 0.36 -12.26 -1.02
C LYS A 82 -0.70 -11.24 -1.38
N VAL A 83 -0.43 -10.31 -2.29
CA VAL A 83 -1.34 -9.23 -2.69
C VAL A 83 -2.76 -9.72 -2.98
N GLU A 84 -2.93 -10.69 -3.89
CA GLU A 84 -4.26 -11.21 -4.26
C GLU A 84 -5.01 -11.86 -3.10
N SER A 85 -4.28 -12.44 -2.14
CA SER A 85 -4.88 -13.14 -0.99
C SER A 85 -5.16 -12.23 0.20
N VAL A 86 -4.31 -11.23 0.46
CA VAL A 86 -4.40 -10.34 1.63
C VAL A 86 -5.31 -9.16 1.36
N THR A 87 -5.33 -8.63 0.13
CA THR A 87 -6.19 -7.49 -0.25
C THR A 87 -7.66 -7.71 0.16
N PRO A 88 -8.36 -8.79 -0.24
CA PRO A 88 -9.77 -8.96 0.14
C PRO A 88 -9.99 -9.09 1.65
N VAL A 89 -9.02 -9.60 2.40
CA VAL A 89 -9.10 -9.70 3.87
C VAL A 89 -9.03 -8.31 4.50
N LEU A 90 -8.09 -7.47 4.03
CA LEU A 90 -7.97 -6.09 4.50
C LEU A 90 -9.20 -5.26 4.08
N GLU A 91 -9.71 -5.44 2.86
CA GLU A 91 -10.95 -4.79 2.40
C GLU A 91 -12.17 -5.15 3.28
N GLU A 92 -12.27 -6.42 3.71
CA GLU A 92 -13.33 -6.85 4.64
C GLU A 92 -13.17 -6.19 6.01
N MET A 93 -11.94 -6.10 6.53
CA MET A 93 -11.64 -5.43 7.80
C MET A 93 -11.96 -3.93 7.76
N LEU A 94 -11.67 -3.27 6.63
CA LEU A 94 -11.98 -1.85 6.38
C LEU A 94 -13.47 -1.54 6.37
N LYS A 95 -14.36 -2.52 6.25
CA LYS A 95 -15.82 -2.30 6.41
C LYS A 95 -16.20 -2.00 7.86
N ASN A 96 -15.45 -2.52 8.84
CA ASN A 96 -15.69 -2.32 10.26
C ASN A 96 -14.36 -2.06 11.00
N PRO A 97 -13.65 -0.95 10.68
CA PRO A 97 -12.30 -0.70 11.16
C PRO A 97 -12.23 -0.45 12.67
N GLU A 98 -13.34 0.00 13.28
CA GLU A 98 -13.45 0.24 14.73
C GLU A 98 -13.52 -1.05 15.57
N THR A 99 -13.72 -2.21 14.93
CA THR A 99 -13.67 -3.50 15.63
C THR A 99 -12.25 -3.72 16.15
N PRO A 100 -12.03 -3.99 17.44
CA PRO A 100 -10.68 -4.06 18.02
C PRO A 100 -9.72 -4.99 17.27
N SER A 101 -10.16 -6.18 16.87
CA SER A 101 -9.35 -7.13 16.09
C SER A 101 -9.04 -6.65 14.67
N ASN A 102 -9.99 -5.96 14.03
CA ASN A 102 -9.77 -5.40 12.69
C ASN A 102 -8.79 -4.24 12.77
N LYS A 103 -8.96 -3.36 13.76
CA LYS A 103 -8.05 -2.25 14.02
C LYS A 103 -6.62 -2.74 14.23
N GLU A 104 -6.44 -3.72 15.11
CA GLU A 104 -5.12 -4.30 15.38
C GLU A 104 -4.47 -4.85 14.10
N MET A 105 -5.19 -5.64 13.31
CA MET A 105 -4.67 -6.20 12.07
C MET A 105 -4.38 -5.13 11.01
N LEU A 106 -5.28 -4.14 10.85
CA LEU A 106 -5.07 -3.03 9.92
C LEU A 106 -3.83 -2.23 10.31
N ASP A 107 -3.69 -1.89 11.60
CA ASP A 107 -2.56 -1.13 12.12
C ASP A 107 -1.22 -1.89 12.00
N MET A 108 -1.23 -3.23 12.10
CA MET A 108 -0.02 -4.06 11.85
C MET A 108 0.52 -3.94 10.42
N HIS A 109 -0.36 -3.73 9.44
CA HIS A 109 0.02 -3.56 8.04
C HIS A 109 0.18 -2.10 7.64
N ARG A 110 -0.33 -1.17 8.46
CA ARG A 110 -0.43 0.24 8.12
C ARG A 110 0.95 0.88 8.05
N ILE A 111 1.10 1.74 7.06
CA ILE A 111 2.26 2.61 6.90
C ILE A 111 1.79 4.06 7.07
N LEU A 112 2.47 4.79 7.95
CA LEU A 112 2.23 6.22 8.13
C LEU A 112 3.24 6.98 7.26
N PRO A 113 2.78 7.78 6.28
CA PRO A 113 3.70 8.56 5.44
C PRO A 113 4.64 9.46 6.25
N GLU A 114 4.20 9.94 7.42
CA GLU A 114 4.96 10.83 8.32
C GLU A 114 6.17 10.16 9.00
N GLU A 115 6.31 8.83 8.90
CA GLU A 115 7.45 8.09 9.44
C GLU A 115 8.64 7.98 8.47
N PHE A 116 8.53 8.59 7.28
CA PHE A 116 9.52 8.56 6.20
C PHE A 116 9.91 10.00 5.79
#